data_AF-A0A943JME4-F1
#
_entry.id   AF-A0A943JME4-F1
#
_cell.length_a   1.000
_cell.length_b   1.000
_cell.length_c   1.000
_cell.angle_alpha   90.00
_cell.angle_beta   90.00
_cell.angle_gamma   90.00
#
_symmetry.space_group_name_H-M   'P 1'
#
loop_
_entity.id
_entity.type
_entity.pdbx_description
1 polymer ?
#
loop_
_entity_poly.entity_id
_entity_poly.type
_entity_poly.pdbx_seq_one_letter_code
_entity_poly.pdbx_strand_id
1 'polypeptide(L)' 'MEFDYSKLLGKIREVFGTQTAFATAIGISYQSMSYKLNNQSEFTSSEIFKSVKALKIPIRKIPLYFFTLKVQ' A
#
# COMPACT_ATOMS: atom_id res chain seq x y z
N MET A 1 -13.44 -4.39 -8.37
CA MET A 1 -13.50 -3.00 -7.85
C MET A 1 -12.07 -2.48 -7.89
N GLU A 2 -11.83 -1.28 -8.42
CA GLU A 2 -10.46 -0.72 -8.44
C GLU A 2 -10.31 0.33 -7.35
N PHE A 3 -9.20 0.25 -6.61
CA PHE A 3 -8.83 1.22 -5.60
C PHE A 3 -7.76 2.16 -6.13
N ASP A 4 -7.85 3.43 -5.73
CA ASP A 4 -6.83 4.43 -5.96
C ASP A 4 -5.74 4.36 -4.87
N TYR A 5 -4.57 3.87 -5.26
CA TYR A 5 -3.39 3.79 -4.40
C TYR A 5 -2.44 4.99 -4.55
N SER A 6 -2.84 6.08 -5.22
CA SER A 6 -1.96 7.25 -5.45
C SER A 6 -1.43 7.83 -4.13
N LYS A 7 -2.27 7.91 -3.09
CA LYS A 7 -1.85 8.35 -1.76
C LYS A 7 -0.87 7.39 -1.09
N LEU A 8 -1.09 6.09 -1.25
CA LEU A 8 -0.21 5.06 -0.71
C LEU A 8 1.16 5.11 -1.40
N LEU A 9 1.18 5.23 -2.73
CA LEU A 9 2.39 5.39 -3.54
C LEU A 9 3.19 6.63 -3.15
N GLY A 10 2.53 7.77 -2.98
CA GLY A 10 3.16 8.99 -2.48
C GLY A 10 3.83 8.75 -1.13
N LYS A 11 3.11 8.10 -0.20
CA LYS A 11 3.64 7.82 1.14
C LYS A 11 4.80 6.83 1.14
N ILE A 12 4.75 5.80 0.29
CA ILE A 12 5.85 4.85 0.08
C ILE A 12 7.09 5.59 -0.42
N ARG A 13 6.94 6.49 -1.39
CA ARG A 13 8.06 7.27 -1.92
C ARG A 13 8.66 8.21 -0.88
N GLU A 14 7.84 8.85 -0.05
CA GLU A 14 8.29 9.71 1.05
C GLU A 14 9.10 8.96 2.11
N VAL A 15 8.68 7.74 2.48
CA VAL A 15 9.25 7.00 3.62
C VAL A 15 10.36 6.02 3.21
N PHE A 16 10.18 5.31 2.10
CA PHE A 16 11.06 4.23 1.65
C PHE A 16 11.80 4.55 0.34
N GLY A 17 11.43 5.62 -0.37
CA GLY A 17 11.99 5.98 -1.67
C GLY A 17 11.51 5.09 -2.83
N THR A 18 11.54 3.77 -2.66
CA THR A 18 11.17 2.79 -3.69
C THR A 18 10.13 1.77 -3.19
N GLN A 19 9.32 1.25 -4.12
CA GLN A 19 8.36 0.18 -3.82
C GLN A 19 9.06 -1.12 -3.41
N THR A 20 10.25 -1.40 -3.97
CA THR A 20 11.06 -2.56 -3.61
C THR A 20 11.49 -2.54 -2.14
N ALA A 21 12.02 -1.40 -1.67
CA ALA A 21 12.40 -1.24 -0.27
C ALA A 21 11.19 -1.41 0.68
N PHE A 22 10.03 -0.89 0.29
CA PHE A 22 8.80 -1.05 1.04
C PHE A 22 8.29 -2.50 1.06
N ALA A 23 8.33 -3.21 -0.07
CA ALA A 23 7.96 -4.63 -0.15
C ALA A 23 8.82 -5.48 0.78
N THR A 24 10.14 -5.27 0.78
CA THR A 24 11.06 -5.91 1.72
C THR A 24 10.71 -5.58 3.17
N ALA A 25 10.40 -4.32 3.49
CA ALA A 25 10.07 -3.89 4.85
C ALA A 25 8.79 -4.54 5.42
N ILE A 26 7.80 -4.84 4.58
CA ILE A 26 6.57 -5.53 5.02
C ILE A 26 6.63 -7.06 4.82
N GLY A 27 7.75 -7.57 4.29
CA GLY A 27 8.03 -9.00 4.15
C GLY A 27 7.31 -9.66 2.98
N ILE A 28 7.15 -8.96 1.85
CA ILE A 28 6.59 -9.54 0.61
C ILE A 28 7.53 -9.30 -0.58
N SER A 29 7.30 -10.04 -1.68
CA SER A 29 8.04 -9.84 -2.92
C SER A 29 7.62 -8.55 -3.63
N TYR A 30 8.54 -7.97 -4.40
CA TYR A 30 8.24 -6.82 -5.27
C TYR A 30 7.09 -7.12 -6.24
N GLN A 31 7.04 -8.35 -6.78
CA GLN A 31 5.98 -8.78 -7.68
C GLN A 31 4.61 -8.75 -7.00
N SER A 32 4.51 -9.27 -5.76
CA SER A 32 3.25 -9.22 -4.98
C SER A 32 2.83 -7.77 -4.71
N MET A 33 3.78 -6.89 -4.38
CA MET A 33 3.52 -5.46 -4.19
C MET A 33 3.00 -4.81 -5.47
N SER A 34 3.64 -5.07 -6.61
CA SER A 34 3.23 -4.53 -7.90
C SER A 34 1.81 -5.00 -8.28
N TYR A 35 1.50 -6.29 -8.10
CA TYR A 35 0.15 -6.81 -8.36
C TYR A 35 -0.89 -6.15 -7.47
N LYS A 36 -0.57 -5.87 -6.20
CA LYS A 36 -1.48 -5.18 -5.28
C LYS A 36 -1.74 -3.73 -5.68
N LEU A 37 -0.68 -2.99 -5.94
CA LEU A 37 -0.76 -1.58 -6.33
C LEU A 37 -1.44 -1.38 -7.70
N ASN A 38 -1.42 -2.40 -8.56
CA ASN A 38 -2.13 -2.41 -9.83
C ASN A 38 -3.52 -3.07 -9.78
N ASN A 39 -4.08 -3.30 -8.58
CA ASN A 39 -5.39 -3.93 -8.39
C ASN A 39 -5.53 -5.36 -8.98
N GLN A 40 -4.41 -6.04 -9.28
CA GLN A 40 -4.41 -7.43 -9.74
C GLN A 40 -4.53 -8.44 -8.58
N SER A 41 -4.22 -8.01 -7.37
CA SER A 41 -4.46 -8.78 -6.14
C SER A 41 -4.81 -7.83 -4.99
N GLU A 42 -5.51 -8.33 -3.98
CA GLU A 42 -5.90 -7.53 -2.82
C GLU A 42 -4.81 -7.52 -1.73
N PHE A 43 -4.79 -6.46 -0.93
CA PHE A 43 -4.02 -6.45 0.32
C PHE A 43 -4.75 -7.27 1.38
N THR A 44 -4.05 -8.20 2.00
CA THR A 44 -4.55 -8.89 3.19
C THR A 44 -4.54 -7.96 4.39
N SER A 45 -5.41 -8.20 5.38
CA SER A 45 -5.43 -7.40 6.62
C SER A 45 -4.05 -7.33 7.29
N SER A 46 -3.28 -8.43 7.27
CA SER A 46 -1.92 -8.47 7.81
C SER A 46 -0.97 -7.51 7.08
N GLU A 47 -1.01 -7.50 5.74
CA GLU A 47 -0.20 -6.58 4.93
C GLU A 47 -0.62 -5.13 5.15
N ILE A 48 -1.92 -4.84 5.29
CA ILE A 48 -2.40 -3.49 5.62
C ILE A 48 -1.82 -3.04 6.97
N PHE A 49 -1.91 -3.86 8.02
CA PHE A 49 -1.37 -3.51 9.33
C PHE A 49 0.16 -3.32 9.31
N LYS A 50 0.90 -4.19 8.62
CA LYS A 50 2.34 -4.03 8.43
C LYS A 50 2.68 -2.74 7.69
N SER A 51 1.93 -2.43 6.63
CA SER A 51 2.10 -1.21 5.83
C SER A 51 1.84 0.05 6.66
N VAL A 52 0.76 0.06 7.44
CA VAL A 52 0.39 1.17 8.33
C VAL A 52 1.48 1.42 9.38
N LYS A 53 2.01 0.35 9.98
CA LYS A 53 3.12 0.42 10.94
C LYS A 53 4.40 0.95 10.28
N ALA A 54 4.75 0.41 9.12
CA ALA A 54 5.96 0.76 8.37
C ALA A 54 5.94 2.22 7.86
N LEU A 55 4.80 2.67 7.34
CA LEU A 55 4.60 4.02 6.79
C LEU A 55 4.19 5.05 7.86
N LYS A 56 4.07 4.63 9.12
CA LYS A 56 3.60 5.45 10.26
C LYS A 56 2.28 6.16 9.95
N ILE A 57 1.36 5.45 9.31
CA ILE A 57 0.03 5.97 8.98
C ILE A 57 -0.86 5.89 10.24
N PRO A 58 -1.59 6.96 10.60
CA PRO A 58 -2.60 6.87 11.65
C PRO A 58 -3.70 5.87 11.25
N ILE A 59 -4.12 4.97 12.16
CA ILE A 59 -5.13 3.93 11.89
C ILE A 59 -6.42 4.53 11.28
N ARG A 60 -6.84 5.71 11.74
CA ARG A 60 -8.02 6.41 11.23
C ARG A 60 -7.95 6.76 9.73
N LYS A 61 -6.74 6.83 9.16
CA LYS A 61 -6.51 7.13 7.74
C LYS A 61 -6.43 5.88 6.87
N ILE A 62 -6.51 4.66 7.40
CA ILE A 62 -6.47 3.42 6.60
C ILE A 62 -7.45 3.47 5.41
N PRO A 63 -8.72 3.88 5.56
CA PRO A 63 -9.65 3.97 4.43
C PRO A 63 -9.16 4.87 3.30
N LEU A 64 -8.47 5.96 3.64
CA LEU A 64 -7.92 6.90 2.68
C LEU A 64 -6.79 6.32 1.83
N TYR A 65 -6.05 5.34 2.34
CA TYR A 65 -4.89 4.76 1.66
C TYR A 65 -5.20 3.43 0.95
N PHE A 66 -6.12 2.64 1.47
CA PHE A 66 -6.38 1.27 0.99
C PHE A 66 -7.79 1.07 0.42
N PHE A 67 -8.74 1.97 0.72
CA PHE A 67 -10.16 1.78 0.37
C PHE A 67 -10.74 2.99 -0.38
N THR A 68 -9.90 3.87 -0.94
CA THR A 68 -10.37 4.93 -1.85
C THR A 68 -10.69 4.29 -3.18
N LEU A 69 -11.92 4.42 -3.65
CA LEU A 69 -12.32 3.89 -4.95
C LEU A 69 -11.75 4.75 -6.07
N LYS A 70 -11.26 4.09 -7.12
CA LYS A 70 -10.88 4.77 -8.35
C LYS A 70 -12.17 5.19 -9.06
N VAL A 71 -12.37 6.49 -9.20
CA VAL A 71 -13.50 7.06 -9.95
C VAL A 71 -13.19 6.93 -11.44
N GLN A 72 -14.14 6.38 -12.20
CA GLN A 72 -14.04 6.20 -13.64
C GLN A 72 -14.29 7.51 -14.38
#